data_AF-A0A101XMS6-F1
#
_entry.id   AF-A0A101XMS6-F1
#
_cell.length_a   1.000
_cell.length_b   1.000
_cell.length_c   1.000
_cell.angle_alpha   90.00
_cell.angle_beta   90.00
_cell.angle_gamma   90.00
#
_symmetry.space_group_name_H-M   'P 1'
#
loop_
_entity.id
_entity.type
_entity.pdbx_description
1 polymer ?
#
loop_
_entity_poly.entity_id
_entity_poly.type
_entity_poly.pdbx_seq_one_letter_code
_entity_poly.pdbx_strand_id
1 'polypeptide(L)'
;MHACRSTLEDPRYIGDHPLYLIDIGNEEKFVGKLAEGVAYVAKAIYPRPVIVRFSDFKSNEYRQLRGGEKYEPEERNPMLGWRGVSRYISKSYEKAFRLEVRAIRRVREEYNLNNVHVMAPFVRSPWELERFMEIMRERGLG
;
A
#
# COMPACT_ATOMS: atom_id res chain seq x y z
N MET A 1 13.54 14.10 -10.51
CA MET A 1 12.88 13.15 -9.60
C MET A 1 12.35 12.01 -10.46
N HIS A 2 12.93 10.82 -10.40
CA HIS A 2 12.49 9.70 -11.25
C HIS A 2 11.31 9.03 -10.52
N ALA A 3 10.09 9.42 -10.85
CA ALA A 3 8.89 8.70 -10.42
C ALA A 3 8.86 7.40 -11.22
N CYS A 4 9.51 6.35 -10.72
CA CYS A 4 9.35 5.03 -11.29
C CYS A 4 7.89 4.64 -11.02
N ARG A 5 7.03 4.65 -12.06
CA ARG A 5 5.79 3.87 -12.06
C ARG A 5 6.21 2.40 -12.11
N SER A 6 6.82 1.91 -11.03
CA SER A 6 7.18 0.52 -10.93
C SER A 6 5.88 -0.25 -10.68
N THR A 7 5.69 -1.30 -11.47
CA THR A 7 4.69 -2.37 -11.36
C THR A 7 4.70 -3.13 -10.02
N LEU A 8 5.32 -2.55 -8.98
CA LEU A 8 5.63 -3.16 -7.69
C LEU A 8 4.75 -2.60 -6.56
N GLU A 9 4.08 -1.47 -6.80
CA GLU A 9 2.97 -0.95 -5.97
C GLU A 9 1.62 -1.55 -6.38
N ASP A 10 1.64 -2.55 -7.27
CA ASP A 10 0.48 -3.12 -7.92
C ASP A 10 0.04 -4.42 -7.23
N PRO A 11 -1.09 -4.43 -6.47
CA PRO A 11 -1.66 -5.64 -5.91
C PRO A 11 -1.86 -6.78 -6.93
N ARG A 12 -1.97 -6.50 -8.25
CA ARG A 12 -2.06 -7.53 -9.29
C ARG A 12 -0.81 -8.40 -9.37
N TYR A 13 0.37 -7.86 -9.03
CA TYR A 13 1.60 -8.65 -8.94
C TYR A 13 1.54 -9.67 -7.78
N ILE A 14 0.85 -9.32 -6.70
CA ILE A 14 0.59 -10.22 -5.57
C ILE A 14 -0.51 -11.22 -5.96
N GLY A 15 -1.55 -10.74 -6.64
CA GLY A 15 -2.67 -11.50 -7.21
C GLY A 15 -3.85 -11.74 -6.26
N ASP A 16 -3.71 -11.32 -5.01
CA ASP A 16 -4.65 -11.58 -3.91
C ASP A 16 -5.08 -10.28 -3.25
N HIS A 17 -6.35 -10.21 -2.85
CA HIS A 17 -6.83 -9.10 -2.03
C HIS A 17 -6.16 -9.13 -0.64
N PRO A 18 -5.64 -8.02 -0.09
CA PRO A 18 -4.93 -8.03 1.19
C PRO A 18 -5.82 -8.47 2.36
N LEU A 19 -7.11 -8.10 2.36
CA LEU A 19 -8.06 -8.59 3.37
C LEU A 19 -8.32 -10.10 3.25
N TYR A 20 -8.27 -10.64 2.03
CA TYR A 20 -8.40 -12.09 1.82
C TYR A 20 -7.21 -12.83 2.41
N LEU A 21 -5.99 -12.31 2.19
CA LEU A 21 -4.77 -12.89 2.78
C LEU A 21 -4.79 -12.84 4.31
N ILE A 22 -5.34 -11.78 4.91
CA ILE A 22 -5.55 -11.72 6.36
C ILE A 22 -6.52 -12.80 6.82
N ASP A 23 -7.67 -12.95 6.15
CA ASP A 23 -8.71 -13.90 6.55
C ASP A 23 -8.23 -15.36 6.49
N ILE A 24 -7.25 -15.68 5.63
CA ILE A 24 -6.65 -17.03 5.54
C ILE A 24 -5.30 -17.17 6.29
N GLY A 25 -4.85 -16.15 7.03
CA GLY A 25 -3.59 -16.18 7.77
C GLY A 25 -2.33 -16.23 6.91
N ASN A 26 -2.35 -15.60 5.74
CA ASN A 26 -1.23 -15.57 4.78
C ASN A 26 -0.78 -14.13 4.45
N GLU A 27 -0.75 -13.26 5.46
CA GLU A 27 -0.34 -11.86 5.35
C GLU A 27 1.12 -11.72 4.89
N GLU A 28 1.97 -12.66 5.28
CA GLU A 28 3.40 -12.65 4.98
C GLU A 28 3.66 -12.70 3.47
N LYS A 29 2.80 -13.39 2.69
CA LYS A 29 2.86 -13.36 1.23
C LYS A 29 2.74 -11.93 0.68
N PHE A 30 1.86 -11.11 1.24
CA PHE A 30 1.67 -9.73 0.80
C PHE A 30 2.89 -8.89 1.16
N VAL A 31 3.30 -8.94 2.44
CA VAL A 31 4.40 -8.14 2.98
C VAL A 31 5.72 -8.47 2.28
N GLY A 32 6.04 -9.75 2.12
CA GLY A 32 7.24 -10.24 1.47
C GLY A 32 7.32 -9.80 0.01
N LYS A 33 6.30 -10.11 -0.81
CA LYS A 33 6.29 -9.74 -2.23
C LYS A 33 6.41 -8.24 -2.46
N LEU A 34 5.68 -7.43 -1.67
CA LEU A 34 5.75 -5.97 -1.79
C LEU A 34 7.12 -5.45 -1.39
N ALA A 35 7.68 -5.94 -0.28
CA ALA A 35 9.01 -5.55 0.19
C ALA A 35 10.10 -5.92 -0.84
N GLU A 36 10.06 -7.13 -1.39
CA GLU A 36 11.00 -7.59 -2.43
C GLU A 36 10.93 -6.71 -3.68
N GLY A 37 9.73 -6.39 -4.15
CA GLY A 37 9.53 -5.51 -5.29
C GLY A 37 10.10 -4.12 -5.05
N VAL A 38 9.71 -3.47 -3.96
CA VAL A 38 10.23 -2.14 -3.61
C VAL A 38 11.75 -2.18 -3.45
N ALA A 39 12.29 -3.20 -2.80
CA ALA A 39 13.73 -3.36 -2.57
C ALA A 39 14.52 -3.50 -3.87
N TYR A 40 13.99 -4.24 -4.84
CA TYR A 40 14.62 -4.42 -6.15
C TYR A 40 14.87 -3.06 -6.84
N VAL A 41 13.85 -2.19 -6.86
CA VAL A 41 13.96 -0.86 -7.45
C VAL A 41 14.84 0.06 -6.61
N ALA A 42 14.67 0.04 -5.28
CA ALA A 42 15.43 0.89 -4.38
C ALA A 42 16.94 0.60 -4.43
N LYS A 43 17.35 -0.67 -4.53
CA LYS A 43 18.75 -1.10 -4.71
C LYS A 43 19.36 -0.53 -5.98
N ALA A 44 18.63 -0.58 -7.10
CA ALA A 44 19.13 -0.08 -8.38
C ALA A 44 19.33 1.45 -8.41
N ILE A 45 18.65 2.18 -7.52
CA ILE A 45 18.69 3.65 -7.47
C ILE A 45 19.58 4.17 -6.33
N TYR A 46 19.96 3.30 -5.38
CA TYR A 46 20.74 3.65 -4.20
C TYR A 46 22.06 4.37 -4.55
N PRO A 47 22.45 5.44 -3.82
CA PRO A 47 21.79 6.02 -2.63
C PRO A 47 20.74 7.09 -2.93
N ARG A 48 20.36 7.31 -4.19
CA ARG A 48 19.39 8.37 -4.53
C ARG A 48 18.00 8.04 -3.96
N PRO A 49 17.22 9.06 -3.58
CA PRO A 49 15.90 8.84 -2.99
C PRO A 49 14.93 8.23 -4.01
N VAL A 50 14.11 7.30 -3.53
CA VAL A 50 12.98 6.68 -4.23
C VAL A 50 11.72 7.01 -3.45
N ILE A 51 10.71 7.55 -4.14
CA ILE A 51 9.40 7.81 -3.53
C ILE A 51 8.46 6.72 -3.97
N VAL A 52 8.00 5.91 -3.02
CA VAL A 52 6.99 4.87 -3.19
C VAL A 52 5.64 5.45 -2.82
N ARG A 53 4.70 5.43 -3.74
CA ARG A 53 3.32 5.80 -3.49
C ARG A 53 2.58 4.59 -2.93
N PHE A 54 1.79 4.77 -1.88
CA PHE A 54 0.92 3.69 -1.41
C PHE A 54 -0.15 3.33 -2.47
N SER A 55 -0.73 2.15 -2.32
CA SER A 55 -1.66 1.59 -3.32
C SER A 55 -2.88 2.49 -3.55
N ASP A 56 -3.02 3.01 -4.76
CA ASP A 56 -4.15 3.90 -5.13
C ASP A 56 -5.14 3.17 -6.04
N PHE A 57 -5.46 1.92 -5.70
CA PHE A 57 -6.34 1.06 -6.49
C PHE A 57 -7.81 1.44 -6.25
N LYS A 58 -8.59 1.36 -7.32
CA LYS A 58 -10.04 1.54 -7.27
C LYS A 58 -10.72 0.25 -6.82
N SER A 59 -11.95 0.34 -6.30
CA SER A 59 -12.70 -0.84 -5.86
C SER A 59 -12.91 -1.89 -6.95
N ASN A 60 -13.08 -1.48 -8.22
CA ASN A 60 -13.20 -2.43 -9.32
C ASN A 60 -11.88 -3.17 -9.61
N GLU A 61 -10.72 -2.54 -9.40
CA GLU A 61 -9.41 -3.18 -9.57
C GLU A 61 -9.13 -4.16 -8.42
N TYR A 62 -9.46 -3.80 -7.17
CA TYR A 62 -9.37 -4.73 -6.03
C TYR A 62 -10.34 -5.89 -6.15
N ARG A 63 -11.56 -5.67 -6.65
CA ARG A 63 -12.58 -6.72 -6.84
C ARG A 63 -12.07 -7.84 -7.76
N GLN A 64 -11.26 -7.49 -8.76
CA GLN A 64 -10.70 -8.45 -9.72
C GLN A 64 -9.56 -9.31 -9.15
N LEU A 65 -9.04 -9.01 -7.97
CA LEU A 65 -8.06 -9.86 -7.29
C LEU A 65 -8.74 -11.08 -6.69
N ARG A 66 -7.97 -12.16 -6.47
CA ARG A 66 -8.49 -13.34 -5.80
C ARG A 66 -9.02 -12.97 -4.41
N GLY A 67 -10.27 -13.34 -4.14
CA GLY A 67 -10.99 -13.03 -2.90
C GLY A 67 -11.52 -11.59 -2.78
N GLY A 68 -11.35 -10.73 -3.81
CA GLY A 68 -11.72 -9.32 -3.76
C GLY A 68 -13.22 -9.03 -3.70
N GLU A 69 -14.04 -9.84 -4.37
CA GLU A 69 -15.51 -9.65 -4.43
C GLU A 69 -16.19 -9.57 -3.05
N LYS A 70 -15.64 -10.27 -2.05
CA LYS A 70 -16.15 -10.26 -0.68
C LYS A 70 -16.00 -8.90 0.01
N TYR A 71 -14.99 -8.13 -0.34
CA TYR A 71 -14.59 -6.92 0.40
C TYR A 71 -14.89 -5.62 -0.33
N GLU A 72 -14.99 -5.66 -1.65
CA GLU A 72 -15.11 -4.46 -2.46
C GLU A 72 -16.57 -4.16 -2.80
N PRO A 73 -17.09 -2.95 -2.58
CA PRO A 73 -18.43 -2.56 -3.03
C PRO A 73 -18.46 -2.33 -4.56
N GLU A 74 -19.61 -2.51 -5.20
CA GLU A 74 -19.79 -2.04 -6.58
C GLU A 74 -20.05 -0.54 -6.59
N GLU A 75 -19.23 0.21 -7.33
CA GLU A 75 -19.35 1.66 -7.42
C GLU A 75 -19.69 2.06 -8.85
N ARG A 76 -20.69 2.94 -9.02
CA ARG A 76 -21.04 3.51 -10.33
C ARG A 76 -19.87 4.29 -10.96
N ASN A 77 -19.05 4.96 -10.14
CA ASN A 77 -17.86 5.66 -10.60
C ASN A 77 -16.65 5.41 -9.69
N PRO A 78 -15.86 4.36 -9.98
CA PRO A 78 -14.69 4.00 -9.18
C PRO A 78 -13.58 5.07 -9.15
N MET A 79 -13.55 6.01 -10.11
CA MET A 79 -12.53 7.07 -10.11
C MET A 79 -12.69 8.04 -8.94
N LEU A 80 -13.93 8.30 -8.53
CA LEU A 80 -14.29 9.17 -7.41
C LEU A 80 -14.62 8.39 -6.13
N GLY A 81 -14.56 7.06 -6.23
CA GLY A 81 -15.01 6.13 -5.20
C GLY A 81 -14.01 5.90 -4.07
N TRP A 82 -14.11 4.73 -3.44
CA TRP A 82 -13.36 4.38 -2.24
C TRP A 82 -11.89 4.01 -2.54
N ARG A 83 -10.99 5.01 -2.49
CA ARG A 83 -9.55 4.89 -2.80
C ARG A 83 -8.68 5.88 -2.02
N GLY A 84 -7.37 5.72 -2.12
CA GLY A 84 -6.36 6.56 -1.47
C GLY A 84 -6.51 6.61 0.05
N VAL A 85 -6.19 7.75 0.66
CA VAL A 85 -6.18 7.87 2.13
C VAL A 85 -7.53 7.55 2.78
N SER A 86 -8.65 7.97 2.16
CA SER A 86 -9.99 7.65 2.65
C SER A 86 -10.23 6.14 2.85
N ARG A 87 -9.58 5.31 2.03
CA ARG A 87 -9.59 3.85 2.16
C ARG A 87 -8.68 3.39 3.29
N TYR A 88 -7.46 3.89 3.36
CA TYR A 88 -6.47 3.47 4.35
C TYR A 88 -6.91 3.64 5.79
N ILE A 89 -7.64 4.72 6.09
CA ILE A 89 -8.10 5.05 7.44
C ILE A 89 -9.47 4.43 7.77
N SER A 90 -10.09 3.74 6.82
CA SER A 90 -11.42 3.16 7.04
C SER A 90 -11.33 1.92 7.92
N LYS A 91 -12.32 1.75 8.81
CA LYS A 91 -12.35 0.61 9.76
C LYS A 91 -12.26 -0.76 9.08
N SER A 92 -12.85 -0.89 7.89
CA SER A 92 -12.87 -2.15 7.13
C SER A 92 -11.53 -2.49 6.47
N TYR A 93 -10.71 -1.49 6.12
CA TYR A 93 -9.50 -1.68 5.32
C TYR A 93 -8.19 -1.33 6.04
N GLU A 94 -8.23 -0.63 7.18
CA GLU A 94 -7.02 -0.21 7.91
C GLU A 94 -6.06 -1.39 8.18
N LYS A 95 -6.60 -2.57 8.51
CA LYS A 95 -5.79 -3.79 8.70
C LYS A 95 -5.00 -4.21 7.46
N ALA A 96 -5.55 -4.03 6.25
CA ALA A 96 -4.84 -4.29 5.00
C ALA A 96 -3.77 -3.23 4.74
N PHE A 97 -4.08 -1.94 4.93
CA PHE A 97 -3.10 -0.86 4.74
C PHE A 97 -1.87 -1.02 5.67
N ARG A 98 -2.09 -1.52 6.89
CA ARG A 98 -0.98 -1.83 7.81
C ARG A 98 -0.02 -2.91 7.30
N LEU A 99 -0.40 -3.73 6.32
CA LEU A 99 0.51 -4.65 5.64
C LEU A 99 1.46 -3.92 4.68
N GLU A 100 0.98 -2.92 3.94
CA GLU A 100 1.84 -2.07 3.09
C GLU A 100 2.86 -1.32 3.93
N VAL A 101 2.41 -0.73 5.05
CA VAL A 101 3.29 -0.07 6.02
C VAL A 101 4.36 -1.03 6.55
N ARG A 102 3.98 -2.28 6.88
CA ARG A 102 4.94 -3.31 7.33
C ARG A 102 5.97 -3.64 6.24
N ALA A 103 5.55 -3.73 4.98
CA ALA A 103 6.46 -4.00 3.87
C ALA A 103 7.50 -2.87 3.70
N ILE A 104 7.08 -1.60 3.77
CA ILE A 104 8.01 -0.46 3.69
C ILE A 104 8.99 -0.45 4.86
N ARG A 105 8.52 -0.76 6.07
CA ARG A 105 9.42 -0.88 7.23
C ARG A 105 10.47 -1.96 7.02
N ARG A 106 10.07 -3.15 6.57
CA ARG A 106 11.00 -4.23 6.25
C ARG A 106 12.06 -3.79 5.26
N VAL A 107 11.67 -3.06 4.21
CA VAL A 107 12.62 -2.51 3.24
C VAL A 107 13.64 -1.56 3.90
N ARG A 108 13.19 -0.67 4.78
CA ARG A 108 14.07 0.29 5.46
C ARG A 108 14.96 -0.36 6.52
N GLU A 109 14.38 -1.20 7.36
CA GLU A 109 14.98 -1.72 8.60
C GLU A 109 15.71 -3.05 8.39
N GLU A 110 15.13 -3.99 7.64
CA GLU A 110 15.73 -5.32 7.43
C GLU A 110 16.64 -5.32 6.20
N TYR A 111 16.25 -4.65 5.12
CA TYR A 111 17.05 -4.58 3.89
C TYR A 111 18.00 -3.38 3.82
N ASN A 112 18.00 -2.52 4.85
CA ASN A 112 18.85 -1.34 4.98
C ASN A 112 18.75 -0.34 3.81
N LEU A 113 17.56 -0.24 3.19
CA LEU A 113 17.29 0.70 2.10
C LEU A 113 16.61 1.96 2.63
N ASN A 114 17.40 2.79 3.29
CA ASN A 114 16.95 4.05 3.89
C ASN A 114 16.64 5.16 2.85
N ASN A 115 16.93 4.93 1.56
CA ASN A 115 16.58 5.84 0.47
C ASN A 115 15.12 5.74 0.02
N VAL A 116 14.31 4.86 0.64
CA VAL A 116 12.88 4.69 0.33
C VAL A 116 12.04 5.66 1.16
N HIS A 117 11.37 6.59 0.50
CA HIS A 117 10.36 7.50 1.04
C HIS A 117 8.96 7.07 0.59
N VAL A 118 7.93 7.53 1.29
CA VAL A 118 6.54 7.18 0.98
C VAL A 118 5.70 8.41 0.65
N MET A 119 4.68 8.22 -0.17
CA MET A 119 3.71 9.25 -0.54
C MET A 119 2.28 8.72 -0.39
N ALA A 120 1.44 9.52 0.25
CA ALA A 120 0.01 9.25 0.37
C ALA A 120 -0.73 9.75 -0.89
N PRO A 121 -1.46 8.89 -1.62
CA PRO A 121 -2.32 9.32 -2.73
C PRO A 121 -3.70 9.79 -2.25
N PHE A 122 -4.29 10.72 -3.00
CA PHE A 122 -5.71 11.07 -2.96
C PHE A 122 -6.25 11.47 -1.56
N VAL A 123 -5.52 12.34 -0.86
CA VAL A 123 -5.98 13.00 0.37
C VAL A 123 -7.06 14.02 0.00
N ARG A 124 -8.26 13.91 0.57
CA ARG A 124 -9.40 14.80 0.26
C ARG A 124 -9.59 15.89 1.30
N SER A 125 -9.12 15.69 2.51
CA SER A 125 -9.30 16.63 3.60
C SER A 125 -8.18 16.55 4.65
N PRO A 126 -7.97 17.61 5.46
CA PRO A 126 -6.93 17.61 6.48
C PRO A 126 -7.08 16.51 7.54
N TRP A 127 -8.30 16.20 7.98
CA TRP A 127 -8.52 15.16 9.01
C TRP A 127 -8.15 13.75 8.51
N GLU A 128 -8.33 13.47 7.22
CA GLU A 128 -7.88 12.21 6.62
C GLU A 128 -6.35 12.09 6.69
N LEU A 129 -5.64 13.20 6.44
CA LEU A 129 -4.19 13.25 6.54
C LEU A 129 -3.71 13.08 7.98
N GLU A 130 -4.36 13.74 8.94
CA GLU A 130 -4.03 13.58 10.36
C GLU A 130 -4.15 12.12 10.79
N ARG A 131 -5.26 11.47 10.43
CA ARG A 131 -5.51 10.06 10.75
C ARG A 131 -4.52 9.13 10.04
N PHE A 132 -4.16 9.42 8.80
CA PHE A 132 -3.11 8.70 8.09
C PHE A 132 -1.76 8.80 8.81
N MET A 133 -1.37 10.02 9.21
CA MET A 133 -0.11 10.26 9.91
C MET A 133 -0.06 9.56 11.26
N GLU A 134 -1.19 9.42 11.96
CA GLU A 134 -1.28 8.59 13.18
C GLU A 134 -0.90 7.13 12.91
N ILE A 135 -1.51 6.51 11.89
CA ILE A 135 -1.21 5.12 11.50
C ILE A 135 0.27 4.95 11.15
N MET A 136 0.85 5.93 10.44
CA MET A 136 2.26 5.94 10.06
C MET A 136 3.20 6.04 11.28
N ARG A 137 2.89 6.92 12.25
CA ARG A 137 3.66 7.10 13.49
C ARG A 137 3.61 5.88 14.40
N GLU A 138 2.43 5.29 14.60
CA GLU A 138 2.27 4.05 15.37
C GLU A 138 3.17 2.91 14.86
N ARG A 139 3.49 2.95 13.57
CA ARG A 139 4.33 1.96 12.91
C ARG A 139 5.77 2.43 12.73
N GLY A 140 6.18 3.61 13.19
CA GLY A 140 7.57 4.07 13.07
C GLY A 140 7.97 4.52 11.66
N LEU A 141 7.02 4.90 10.81
CA LEU A 141 7.26 5.52 9.50
C LEU A 141 6.97 7.03 9.47
N GLY A 142 6.90 7.67 10.64
CA GLY A 142 6.66 9.11 10.80
C GLY A 142 7.89 9.97 10.60
#